data_AF-N9MBX1-F1
#
_entry.id   AF-N9MBX1-F1
#
_cell.length_a   1.000
_cell.length_b   1.000
_cell.length_c   1.000
_cell.angle_alpha   90.00
_cell.angle_beta   90.00
_cell.angle_gamma   90.00
#
_symmetry.space_group_name_H-M   'P 1'
#
loop_
_entity.id
_entity.type
_entity.pdbx_description
1 polymer ?
#
loop_
_entity_poly.entity_id
_entity_poly.type
_entity_poly.pdbx_seq_one_letter_code
_entity_poly.pdbx_strand_id
1 'polypeptide(L)'
;MICGYEWGNSKKDQEQSQDAKPVDFNIACTFSNKVPRYGQGALSWPYDNRIKRWFALWGHPLDSNEYGQDFDKSIIQTNWANTCNHQLANYSHLLGEEQVNNFINHISTLKPKIILFMGSQLIHLLRNPIVKARFEEIVGTEIPDSFVVKQKKEFSGRKFKIYFCEFENCQIIGLPHPSSSRGLSDRYIELFEPEMNTIISQFKKEKAINP
;
A
#
# COMPACT_ATOMS: atom_id res chain seq x y z
N MET A 1 -6.49 0.53 -1.77
CA MET A 1 -5.89 -0.24 -0.66
C MET A 1 -4.37 -0.14 -0.73
N ILE A 2 -3.71 0.15 0.38
CA ILE A 2 -2.26 0.08 0.54
C ILE A 2 -1.96 -1.22 1.27
N CYS A 3 -1.10 -2.08 0.71
CA CYS A 3 -0.78 -3.38 1.30
C CYS A 3 0.74 -3.51 1.47
N GLY A 4 1.19 -3.58 2.72
CA GLY A 4 2.58 -3.92 3.08
C GLY A 4 2.78 -5.43 3.25
N TYR A 5 3.97 -5.83 3.70
CA TYR A 5 4.25 -7.24 4.01
C TYR A 5 3.63 -7.66 5.34
N GLU A 6 3.97 -6.95 6.42
CA GLU A 6 3.67 -7.26 7.82
C GLU A 6 3.49 -5.96 8.60
N TRP A 7 2.90 -6.04 9.79
CA TRP A 7 2.84 -4.91 10.71
C TRP A 7 4.22 -4.63 11.29
N GLY A 8 4.83 -3.51 10.90
CA GLY A 8 6.12 -3.10 11.44
C GLY A 8 5.97 -2.43 12.80
N ASN A 9 6.33 -3.11 13.88
CA ASN A 9 6.74 -2.42 15.10
C ASN A 9 8.25 -2.14 15.01
N SER A 10 8.67 -0.88 15.06
CA SER A 10 10.08 -0.58 15.30
C SER A 10 10.45 -1.05 16.72
N LYS A 11 11.74 -1.32 16.97
CA LYS A 11 12.20 -1.62 18.34
C LYS A 11 11.79 -0.53 19.33
N LYS A 12 11.80 0.73 18.87
CA LYS A 12 11.35 1.89 19.64
C LYS A 12 9.85 1.86 19.94
N ASP A 13 9.03 1.37 19.00
CA ASP A 13 7.58 1.19 19.22
C ASP A 13 7.29 0.06 20.20
N GLN A 14 8.13 -0.99 20.23
CA GLN A 14 8.04 -2.08 21.21
C GLN A 14 8.50 -1.65 22.62
N GLU A 15 9.46 -0.73 22.70
CA GLU A 15 9.93 -0.15 23.96
C GLU A 15 8.93 0.88 24.52
N GLN A 16 8.28 1.66 23.65
CA GLN A 16 7.25 2.65 24.05
C GLN A 16 5.88 2.05 24.33
N SER A 17 5.61 0.81 23.91
CA SER A 17 4.31 0.16 24.11
C SER A 17 4.04 -0.29 25.55
N GLN A 18 5.05 -0.31 26.42
CA GLN A 18 4.88 -0.70 27.84
C GLN A 18 4.03 0.32 28.62
N ASP A 19 3.97 1.59 28.18
CA ASP A 19 3.18 2.67 28.79
C ASP A 19 2.07 3.22 27.86
N ALA A 20 1.85 2.60 26.70
CA ALA A 20 0.89 3.09 25.72
C ALA A 20 -0.56 2.75 26.12
N LYS A 21 -1.47 3.74 26.03
CA LYS A 21 -2.91 3.49 26.18
C LYS A 21 -3.36 2.44 25.15
N PRO A 22 -4.28 1.52 25.52
CA PRO A 22 -4.86 0.58 24.57
C PRO A 22 -5.47 1.31 23.37
N VAL A 23 -5.24 0.79 22.16
CA VAL A 23 -5.83 1.33 20.93
C VAL A 23 -7.31 0.95 20.88
N ASP A 24 -8.20 1.95 20.81
CA ASP A 24 -9.63 1.72 20.56
C ASP A 24 -9.92 1.68 19.06
N PHE A 25 -10.16 0.48 18.55
CA PHE A 25 -10.47 0.27 17.13
C PHE A 25 -11.86 0.75 16.71
N ASN A 26 -12.74 1.10 17.65
CA ASN A 26 -14.05 1.70 17.33
C ASN A 26 -13.92 3.19 16.94
N ILE A 27 -12.80 3.84 17.30
CA ILE A 27 -12.56 5.22 16.87
C ILE A 27 -12.21 5.21 15.38
N ALA A 28 -13.04 5.87 14.58
CA ALA A 28 -12.77 6.04 13.15
C ALA A 28 -11.50 6.88 12.92
N CYS A 29 -10.72 6.51 11.92
CA CYS A 29 -9.60 7.30 11.41
C CYS A 29 -9.39 6.95 9.93
N THR A 30 -8.73 7.83 9.17
CA THR A 30 -8.31 7.54 7.79
C THR A 30 -6.81 7.24 7.76
N PHE A 31 -6.32 6.76 6.62
CA PHE A 31 -4.86 6.64 6.43
C PHE A 31 -4.17 8.01 6.56
N SER A 32 -4.82 9.07 6.07
CA SER A 32 -4.29 10.43 6.05
C SER A 32 -4.21 11.04 7.45
N ASN A 33 -5.17 10.74 8.32
CA ASN A 33 -5.14 11.14 9.72
C ASN A 33 -5.48 9.99 10.68
N LYS A 34 -4.43 9.48 11.34
CA LYS A 34 -4.49 8.42 12.35
C LYS A 34 -4.53 8.95 13.79
N VAL A 35 -4.43 10.27 13.99
CA VAL A 35 -4.41 10.90 15.33
C VAL A 35 -5.63 10.53 16.18
N PRO A 36 -6.87 10.49 15.66
CA PRO A 36 -8.03 10.15 16.49
C PRO A 36 -7.88 8.80 17.21
N ARG A 37 -7.27 7.81 16.55
CA ARG A 37 -7.11 6.44 17.08
C ARG A 37 -5.80 6.21 17.83
N TYR A 38 -4.71 6.80 17.34
CA TYR A 38 -3.35 6.49 17.81
C TYR A 38 -2.66 7.67 18.52
N GLY A 39 -3.35 8.81 18.66
CA GLY A 39 -2.81 10.02 19.26
C GLY A 39 -1.75 10.73 18.42
N GLN A 40 -1.16 11.79 18.99
CA GLN A 40 -0.25 12.69 18.28
C GLN A 40 1.00 12.01 17.73
N GLY A 41 1.43 10.90 18.35
CA GLY A 41 2.58 10.11 17.90
C GLY A 41 2.45 9.61 16.46
N ALA A 42 1.22 9.38 15.98
CA ALA A 42 0.95 8.92 14.61
C ALA A 42 1.44 9.91 13.53
N LEU A 43 1.52 11.21 13.85
CA LEU A 43 2.04 12.20 12.91
C LEU A 43 3.54 12.03 12.62
N SER A 44 4.26 11.32 13.50
CA SER A 44 5.70 11.10 13.38
C SER A 44 6.07 9.85 12.58
N TRP A 45 5.09 9.00 12.21
CA TRP A 45 5.35 7.70 11.59
C TRP A 45 6.01 7.83 10.21
N PRO A 46 7.28 7.38 10.04
CA PRO A 46 8.02 7.61 8.80
C PRO A 46 7.38 6.92 7.59
N TYR A 47 6.80 5.74 7.78
CA TYR A 47 6.14 4.98 6.73
C TYR A 47 4.94 5.76 6.14
N ASP A 48 4.03 6.20 7.00
CA ASP A 48 2.84 6.97 6.61
C ASP A 48 3.22 8.30 5.97
N ASN A 49 4.16 9.04 6.56
CA ASN A 49 4.60 10.33 6.04
C ASN A 49 5.24 10.20 4.66
N ARG A 50 5.96 9.10 4.40
CA ARG A 50 6.56 8.85 3.09
C ARG A 50 5.50 8.57 2.03
N ILE A 51 4.50 7.76 2.34
CA ILE A 51 3.40 7.47 1.40
C ILE A 51 2.56 8.73 1.14
N LYS A 52 2.22 9.52 2.18
CA LYS A 52 1.51 10.81 2.01
C LYS A 52 2.26 11.73 1.05
N ARG A 53 3.59 11.78 1.15
CA ARG A 53 4.43 12.54 0.22
C ARG A 53 4.37 12.00 -1.21
N TRP A 54 4.36 10.68 -1.39
CA TRP A 54 4.23 10.08 -2.74
C TRP A 54 2.91 10.47 -3.40
N PHE A 55 1.80 10.42 -2.66
CA PHE A 55 0.51 10.90 -3.14
C PHE A 55 0.56 12.36 -3.60
N ALA A 56 1.23 13.24 -2.84
CA ALA A 56 1.44 14.63 -3.25
C ALA A 56 2.29 14.76 -4.52
N LEU A 57 3.36 13.97 -4.66
CA LEU A 57 4.21 13.94 -5.85
C LEU A 57 3.47 13.43 -7.10
N TRP A 58 2.41 12.64 -6.93
CA TRP A 58 1.56 12.17 -8.02
C TRP A 58 0.37 13.12 -8.32
N GLY A 59 0.36 14.32 -7.72
CA GLY A 59 -0.70 15.31 -7.92
C GLY A 59 -1.98 15.05 -7.12
N HIS A 60 -1.93 14.18 -6.11
CA HIS A 60 -3.09 13.81 -5.29
C HIS A 60 -2.78 13.92 -3.79
N PRO A 61 -2.44 15.11 -3.27
CA PRO A 61 -2.09 15.28 -1.86
C PRO A 61 -3.22 14.79 -0.94
N LEU A 62 -2.84 14.11 0.13
CA LEU A 62 -3.76 13.61 1.15
C LEU A 62 -4.02 14.67 2.22
N ASP A 63 -5.28 14.80 2.63
CA ASP A 63 -5.72 15.77 3.63
C ASP A 63 -5.71 15.15 5.03
N SER A 64 -4.90 15.71 5.91
CA SER A 64 -4.76 15.25 7.30
C SER A 64 -5.67 16.00 8.27
N ASN A 65 -6.48 16.95 7.80
CA ASN A 65 -7.45 17.65 8.64
C ASN A 65 -8.65 16.74 8.93
N GLU A 66 -9.03 16.61 10.21
CA GLU A 66 -10.14 15.75 10.63
C GLU A 66 -10.09 14.34 10.01
N TYR A 67 -11.03 13.99 9.13
CA TYR A 67 -11.06 12.72 8.40
C TYR A 67 -10.55 12.82 6.95
N GLY A 68 -10.10 14.00 6.52
CA GLY A 68 -9.71 14.30 5.15
C GLY A 68 -10.90 14.41 4.19
N GLN A 69 -10.59 14.43 2.89
CA GLN A 69 -11.57 14.49 1.82
C GLN A 69 -12.15 13.11 1.51
N ASP A 70 -13.11 13.03 0.59
CA ASP A 70 -13.72 11.75 0.20
C ASP A 70 -12.71 10.77 -0.41
N PHE A 71 -11.65 11.29 -1.04
CA PHE A 71 -10.54 10.46 -1.48
C PHE A 71 -9.79 9.80 -0.31
N ASP A 72 -9.48 10.55 0.75
CA ASP A 72 -8.79 10.04 1.94
C ASP A 72 -9.59 8.91 2.63
N LYS A 73 -10.91 9.06 2.68
CA LYS A 73 -11.84 8.05 3.22
C LYS A 73 -11.88 6.76 2.39
N SER A 74 -11.45 6.81 1.13
CA SER A 74 -11.36 5.63 0.26
C SER A 74 -10.05 4.83 0.42
N ILE A 75 -9.10 5.36 1.18
CA ILE A 75 -7.77 4.75 1.37
C ILE A 75 -7.74 3.98 2.67
N ILE A 76 -7.53 2.67 2.55
CA ILE A 76 -7.27 1.78 3.68
C ILE A 76 -5.89 1.16 3.57
N GLN A 77 -5.20 1.07 4.71
CA GLN A 77 -3.94 0.35 4.86
C GLN A 77 -4.21 -1.04 5.46
N THR A 78 -3.62 -2.05 4.83
CA THR A 78 -3.60 -3.44 5.26
C THR A 78 -2.17 -3.99 5.13
N ASN A 79 -2.00 -5.25 5.49
CA ASN A 79 -0.78 -6.01 5.20
C ASN A 79 -1.14 -7.37 4.61
N TRP A 80 -0.18 -7.96 3.90
CA TRP A 80 -0.31 -9.31 3.40
C TRP A 80 -0.46 -10.31 4.55
N ALA A 81 0.50 -10.25 5.48
CA ALA A 81 0.52 -11.09 6.66
C ALA A 81 -0.02 -10.37 7.91
N ASN A 82 -0.62 -11.14 8.81
CA ASN A 82 -1.17 -10.69 10.09
C ASN A 82 -0.11 -10.69 11.22
N THR A 83 1.15 -10.89 10.88
CA THR A 83 2.29 -10.97 11.80
C THR A 83 2.98 -9.61 12.00
N CYS A 84 3.74 -9.50 13.10
CA CYS A 84 4.44 -8.28 13.51
C CYS A 84 5.98 -8.46 13.56
N ASN A 85 6.59 -9.06 12.54
CA ASN A 85 8.03 -9.32 12.55
C ASN A 85 8.83 -8.06 12.20
N HIS A 86 9.88 -7.79 13.00
CA HIS A 86 10.76 -6.64 12.79
C HIS A 86 11.62 -6.77 11.52
N GLN A 87 11.82 -7.98 11.01
CA GLN A 87 12.58 -8.26 9.79
C GLN A 87 11.96 -9.42 9.01
N LEU A 88 11.59 -9.17 7.75
CA LEU A 88 11.33 -10.23 6.78
C LEU A 88 12.65 -10.83 6.30
N ALA A 89 13.08 -11.91 6.94
CA ALA A 89 14.25 -12.68 6.48
C ALA A 89 13.91 -13.63 5.32
N ASN A 90 12.66 -14.11 5.24
CA ASN A 90 12.23 -15.10 4.26
C ASN A 90 10.81 -14.80 3.75
N TYR A 91 10.61 -14.61 2.45
CA TYR A 91 9.29 -14.34 1.86
C TYR A 91 8.40 -15.59 1.75
N SER A 92 8.94 -16.81 1.91
CA SER A 92 8.15 -18.03 1.74
C SER A 92 7.05 -18.19 2.80
N HIS A 93 7.22 -17.64 3.99
CA HIS A 93 6.19 -17.70 5.04
C HIS A 93 4.92 -16.93 4.64
N LEU A 94 5.04 -15.93 3.76
CA LEU A 94 3.91 -15.17 3.24
C LEU A 94 3.02 -16.01 2.31
N LEU A 95 3.52 -17.16 1.81
CA LEU A 95 2.72 -18.14 1.08
C LEU A 95 2.07 -19.18 2.00
N GLY A 96 2.30 -19.10 3.32
CA GLY A 96 1.59 -19.92 4.29
C GLY A 96 0.08 -19.68 4.22
N GLU A 97 -0.70 -20.74 4.39
CA GLU A 97 -2.16 -20.72 4.20
C GLU A 97 -2.85 -19.62 5.01
N GLU A 98 -2.45 -19.42 6.27
CA GLU A 98 -2.96 -18.35 7.13
C GLU A 98 -2.76 -16.96 6.52
N GLN A 99 -1.55 -16.69 6.00
CA GLN A 99 -1.19 -15.37 5.48
C GLN A 99 -1.84 -15.10 4.12
N VAL A 100 -1.93 -16.13 3.27
CA VAL A 100 -2.72 -16.05 2.04
C VAL A 100 -4.19 -15.83 2.36
N ASN A 101 -4.75 -16.53 3.36
CA ASN A 101 -6.14 -16.34 3.78
C ASN A 101 -6.40 -14.93 4.31
N ASN A 102 -5.46 -14.36 5.07
CA ASN A 102 -5.54 -12.97 5.52
C ASN A 102 -5.62 -12.00 4.32
N PHE A 103 -4.69 -12.11 3.37
CA PHE A 103 -4.71 -11.29 2.16
C PHE A 103 -6.01 -11.47 1.36
N ILE A 104 -6.41 -12.70 1.06
CA ILE A 104 -7.62 -13.01 0.29
C ILE A 104 -8.88 -12.48 1.00
N ASN A 105 -8.94 -12.55 2.34
CA ASN A 105 -10.04 -11.98 3.12
C ASN A 105 -10.12 -10.44 3.00
N HIS A 106 -8.98 -9.75 2.96
CA HIS A 106 -8.96 -8.32 2.66
C HIS A 106 -9.51 -8.02 1.26
N ILE A 107 -9.15 -8.83 0.25
CA ILE A 107 -9.63 -8.63 -1.12
C ILE A 107 -11.14 -8.87 -1.24
N SER A 108 -11.65 -9.96 -0.66
CA SER A 108 -13.09 -10.29 -0.72
C SER A 108 -13.96 -9.26 0.01
N THR A 109 -13.46 -8.73 1.14
CA THR A 109 -14.18 -7.77 1.97
C THR A 109 -14.16 -6.37 1.36
N LEU A 110 -12.97 -5.89 0.97
CA LEU A 110 -12.77 -4.50 0.56
C LEU A 110 -13.03 -4.27 -0.93
N LYS A 111 -12.95 -5.33 -1.75
CA LYS A 111 -13.08 -5.29 -3.22
C LYS A 111 -12.36 -4.08 -3.83
N PRO A 112 -11.04 -3.93 -3.56
CA PRO A 112 -10.31 -2.72 -3.91
C PRO A 112 -10.25 -2.55 -5.43
N LYS A 113 -10.51 -1.33 -5.91
CA LYS A 113 -10.28 -0.96 -7.32
C LYS A 113 -8.80 -0.73 -7.64
N ILE A 114 -8.03 -0.28 -6.64
CA ILE A 114 -6.59 -0.06 -6.75
C ILE A 114 -5.89 -0.67 -5.53
N ILE A 115 -4.82 -1.43 -5.76
CA ILE A 115 -3.91 -1.94 -4.72
C ILE A 115 -2.51 -1.37 -4.95
N LEU A 116 -1.98 -0.70 -3.94
CA LEU A 116 -0.58 -0.28 -3.87
C LEU A 116 0.19 -1.28 -3.01
N PHE A 117 0.97 -2.15 -3.64
CA PHE A 117 1.88 -3.06 -2.95
C PHE A 117 3.15 -2.31 -2.52
N MET A 118 3.34 -2.18 -1.22
CA MET A 118 4.48 -1.49 -0.60
C MET A 118 5.62 -2.48 -0.37
N GLY A 119 6.20 -2.95 -1.46
CA GLY A 119 7.21 -4.00 -1.47
C GLY A 119 7.17 -4.81 -2.75
N SER A 120 8.27 -4.85 -3.50
CA SER A 120 8.30 -5.45 -4.82
C SER A 120 8.10 -6.97 -4.86
N GLN A 121 8.21 -7.69 -3.73
CA GLN A 121 7.97 -9.14 -3.70
C GLN A 121 6.48 -9.46 -3.67
N LEU A 122 5.61 -8.56 -3.18
CA LEU A 122 4.16 -8.83 -3.09
C LEU A 122 3.54 -9.15 -4.45
N ILE A 123 4.00 -8.49 -5.52
CA ILE A 123 3.53 -8.81 -6.88
C ILE A 123 3.92 -10.22 -7.32
N HIS A 124 5.08 -10.71 -6.88
CA HIS A 124 5.53 -12.08 -7.18
C HIS A 124 4.76 -13.11 -6.35
N LEU A 125 4.40 -12.79 -5.10
CA LEU A 125 3.53 -13.63 -4.27
C LEU A 125 2.13 -13.74 -4.87
N LEU A 126 1.56 -12.62 -5.32
CA LEU A 126 0.26 -12.60 -6.01
C LEU A 126 0.26 -13.51 -7.24
N ARG A 127 1.37 -13.54 -7.99
CA ARG A 127 1.52 -14.37 -9.19
C ARG A 127 1.82 -15.83 -8.91
N ASN A 128 1.96 -16.25 -7.65
CA ASN A 128 1.96 -17.67 -7.33
C ASN A 128 0.63 -18.29 -7.81
N PRO A 129 0.63 -19.42 -8.54
CA PRO A 129 -0.60 -19.95 -9.16
C PRO A 129 -1.76 -20.18 -8.18
N ILE A 130 -1.45 -20.64 -6.96
CA ILE A 130 -2.46 -20.90 -5.92
C ILE A 130 -3.10 -19.60 -5.45
N VAL A 131 -2.28 -18.55 -5.25
CA VAL A 131 -2.75 -17.24 -4.79
C VAL A 131 -3.50 -16.52 -5.92
N LYS A 132 -2.95 -16.55 -7.13
CA LYS A 132 -3.53 -15.91 -8.31
C LYS A 132 -4.93 -16.45 -8.60
N ALA A 133 -5.11 -17.77 -8.60
CA ALA A 133 -6.41 -18.39 -8.84
C ALA A 133 -7.49 -17.86 -7.89
N ARG A 134 -7.20 -17.85 -6.58
CA ARG A 134 -8.12 -17.33 -5.55
C ARG A 134 -8.36 -15.84 -5.65
N PHE A 135 -7.36 -15.08 -6.10
CA PHE A 135 -7.49 -13.64 -6.32
C PHE A 135 -8.39 -13.35 -7.53
N GLU A 136 -8.20 -14.05 -8.64
CA GLU A 136 -8.99 -13.91 -9.87
C GLU A 136 -10.46 -14.28 -9.67
N GLU A 137 -10.76 -15.24 -8.79
CA GLU A 137 -12.14 -15.54 -8.37
C GLU A 137 -12.88 -14.32 -7.80
N ILE A 138 -12.15 -13.34 -7.26
CA ILE A 138 -12.74 -12.15 -6.62
C ILE A 138 -12.71 -10.93 -7.54
N VAL A 139 -11.58 -10.69 -8.21
CA VAL A 139 -11.37 -9.45 -8.99
C VAL A 139 -11.53 -9.64 -10.50
N GLY A 140 -11.77 -10.86 -10.98
CA GLY A 140 -11.78 -11.20 -12.39
C GLY A 140 -10.39 -11.51 -12.94
N THR A 141 -10.31 -11.85 -14.22
CA THR A 141 -9.07 -12.32 -14.84
C THR A 141 -8.03 -11.22 -15.06
N GLU A 142 -6.75 -11.58 -15.03
CA GLU A 142 -5.65 -10.67 -15.42
C GLU A 142 -5.81 -10.27 -16.89
N ILE A 143 -5.80 -8.97 -17.16
CA ILE A 143 -5.88 -8.42 -18.52
C ILE A 143 -4.59 -8.80 -19.28
N PRO A 144 -4.69 -9.41 -20.47
CA PRO A 144 -3.52 -9.77 -21.27
C PRO A 144 -2.57 -8.60 -21.48
N ASP A 145 -1.27 -8.86 -21.40
CA ASP A 145 -0.18 -7.89 -21.58
C ASP A 145 -0.18 -6.67 -20.62
N SER A 146 -1.05 -6.66 -19.60
CA SER A 146 -1.11 -5.58 -18.61
C SER A 146 0.06 -5.59 -17.61
N PHE A 147 0.76 -6.72 -17.47
CA PHE A 147 1.91 -6.83 -16.57
C PHE A 147 3.13 -6.11 -17.15
N VAL A 148 3.34 -4.87 -16.70
CA VAL A 148 4.42 -4.00 -17.17
C VAL A 148 5.40 -3.71 -16.03
N VAL A 149 6.70 -3.91 -16.30
CA VAL A 149 7.78 -3.49 -15.40
C VAL A 149 8.40 -2.20 -15.93
N LYS A 150 8.29 -1.13 -15.15
CA LYS A 150 8.90 0.16 -15.46
C LYS A 150 10.09 0.45 -14.56
N GLN A 151 11.19 0.88 -15.17
CA GLN A 151 12.37 1.41 -14.49
C GLN A 151 12.89 2.59 -15.31
N LYS A 152 12.78 3.81 -14.78
CA LYS A 152 13.17 5.03 -15.50
C LYS A 152 14.70 5.09 -15.65
N LYS A 153 15.20 4.95 -16.88
CA LYS A 153 16.63 4.79 -17.19
C LYS A 153 17.44 6.07 -16.98
N GLU A 154 16.86 7.23 -17.23
CA GLU A 154 17.53 8.54 -17.17
C GLU A 154 17.70 9.12 -15.74
N PHE A 155 17.52 8.30 -14.70
CA PHE A 155 17.72 8.74 -13.31
C PHE A 155 19.17 8.53 -12.83
N SER A 156 19.78 9.55 -12.23
CA SER A 156 21.17 9.48 -11.76
C SER A 156 21.35 8.74 -10.42
N GLY A 157 20.28 8.59 -9.64
CA GLY A 157 20.30 7.86 -8.37
C GLY A 157 19.96 6.36 -8.49
N ARG A 158 19.73 5.71 -7.34
CA ARG A 158 19.33 4.30 -7.31
C ARG A 158 17.94 4.12 -7.94
N LYS A 159 17.85 3.16 -8.86
CA LYS A 159 16.64 2.84 -9.61
C LYS A 159 15.96 1.61 -9.01
N PHE A 160 14.64 1.58 -9.11
CA PHE A 160 13.81 0.50 -8.60
C PHE A 160 12.82 0.05 -9.68
N LYS A 161 12.44 -1.22 -9.67
CA LYS A 161 11.38 -1.70 -10.55
C LYS A 161 10.04 -1.30 -9.95
N ILE A 162 9.20 -0.66 -10.77
CA ILE A 162 7.79 -0.43 -10.48
C ILE A 162 6.98 -1.36 -11.38
N TYR A 163 6.00 -2.03 -10.80
CA TYR A 163 5.19 -3.02 -11.49
C TYR A 163 3.78 -2.46 -11.67
N PHE A 164 3.21 -2.65 -12.83
CA PHE A 164 1.81 -2.36 -13.12
C PHE A 164 1.18 -3.66 -13.61
N CYS A 165 -0.03 -3.96 -13.16
CA CYS A 165 -0.79 -5.12 -13.57
C CYS A 165 -2.28 -4.78 -13.45
N GLU A 166 -3.08 -5.27 -14.38
CA GLU A 166 -4.52 -4.99 -14.40
C GLU A 166 -5.30 -6.30 -14.40
N PHE A 167 -6.36 -6.32 -13.62
CA PHE A 167 -7.40 -7.34 -13.61
C PHE A 167 -8.73 -6.64 -13.91
N GLU A 168 -9.72 -7.38 -14.42
CA GLU A 168 -11.03 -6.85 -14.82
C GLU A 168 -11.64 -5.82 -13.85
N ASN A 169 -11.49 -6.05 -12.53
CA ASN A 169 -12.05 -5.16 -11.50
C ASN A 169 -11.02 -4.52 -10.58
N CYS A 170 -9.71 -4.69 -10.82
CA CYS A 170 -8.68 -4.23 -9.90
C CYS A 170 -7.35 -3.91 -10.61
N GLN A 171 -6.78 -2.75 -10.31
CA GLN A 171 -5.44 -2.37 -10.74
C GLN A 171 -4.41 -2.55 -9.62
N ILE A 172 -3.25 -3.12 -9.95
CA ILE A 172 -2.16 -3.37 -9.02
C ILE A 172 -0.95 -2.53 -9.40
N ILE A 173 -0.37 -1.84 -8.41
CA ILE A 173 0.89 -1.13 -8.53
C ILE A 173 1.87 -1.67 -7.50
N GLY A 174 2.94 -2.31 -7.97
CA GLY A 174 4.06 -2.79 -7.15
C GLY A 174 5.11 -1.71 -6.98
N LEU A 175 5.24 -1.18 -5.77
CA LEU A 175 6.19 -0.14 -5.38
C LEU A 175 7.33 -0.73 -4.53
N PRO A 176 8.49 -0.05 -4.43
CA PRO A 176 9.50 -0.37 -3.44
C PRO A 176 8.94 -0.09 -2.03
N HIS A 177 9.41 -0.82 -1.03
CA HIS A 177 8.94 -0.58 0.34
C HIS A 177 9.37 0.82 0.82
N PRO A 178 8.47 1.65 1.37
CA PRO A 178 8.75 3.02 1.80
C PRO A 178 9.90 3.12 2.80
N SER A 179 9.98 2.24 3.79
CA SER A 179 10.97 2.37 4.88
C SER A 179 12.26 1.56 4.71
N SER A 180 12.26 0.46 3.93
CA SER A 180 13.38 -0.50 3.88
C SER A 180 14.17 -0.48 2.57
N SER A 181 13.69 0.27 1.57
CA SER A 181 14.37 0.42 0.28
C SER A 181 15.56 1.39 0.39
N ARG A 182 16.75 0.85 0.71
CA ARG A 182 18.00 1.64 0.82
C ARG A 182 18.29 2.43 -0.46
N GLY A 183 18.39 3.74 -0.36
CA GLY A 183 18.69 4.62 -1.51
C GLY A 183 17.49 4.96 -2.39
N LEU A 184 16.26 4.59 -2.00
CA LEU A 184 15.06 5.09 -2.63
C LEU A 184 14.94 6.59 -2.37
N SER A 185 14.82 7.38 -3.43
CA SER A 185 14.58 8.81 -3.35
C SER A 185 13.16 9.15 -3.78
N ASP A 186 12.61 10.21 -3.21
CA ASP A 186 11.27 10.68 -3.57
C ASP A 186 11.24 11.20 -5.02
N ARG A 187 12.34 11.81 -5.50
CA ARG A 187 12.54 12.18 -6.92
C ARG A 187 12.40 10.99 -7.86
N TYR A 188 12.82 9.79 -7.46
CA TYR A 188 12.64 8.60 -8.30
C TYR A 188 11.16 8.20 -8.41
N ILE A 189 10.41 8.32 -7.31
CA ILE A 189 8.98 8.01 -7.26
C ILE A 189 8.15 9.03 -8.05
N GLU A 190 8.55 10.30 -8.00
CA GLU A 190 7.95 11.39 -8.78
C GLU A 190 8.00 11.14 -10.30
N LEU A 191 9.01 10.44 -10.82
CA LEU A 191 9.08 10.09 -12.25
C LEU A 191 7.93 9.19 -12.74
N PHE A 192 7.12 8.65 -11.82
CA PHE A 192 5.93 7.84 -12.11
C PHE A 192 4.62 8.63 -11.92
N GLU A 193 4.70 9.94 -11.70
CA GLU A 193 3.54 10.84 -11.63
C GLU A 193 2.59 10.70 -12.83
N PRO A 194 3.04 10.66 -14.11
CA PRO A 194 2.12 10.50 -15.22
C PRO A 194 1.28 9.22 -15.15
N GLU A 195 1.90 8.10 -14.77
CA GLU A 195 1.19 6.84 -14.57
C GLU A 195 0.24 6.89 -13.38
N MET A 196 0.72 7.33 -12.22
CA MET A 196 -0.05 7.32 -10.98
C MET A 196 -1.19 8.33 -10.99
N ASN A 197 -0.98 9.51 -11.57
CA ASN A 197 -1.99 10.54 -11.74
C ASN A 197 -3.14 10.03 -12.61
N THR A 198 -2.83 9.39 -13.75
CA THR A 198 -3.84 8.81 -14.65
C THR A 198 -4.72 7.79 -13.90
N ILE A 199 -4.07 6.88 -13.16
CA ILE A 199 -4.75 5.82 -12.41
C ILE A 199 -5.66 6.39 -11.31
N ILE A 200 -5.12 7.28 -10.48
CA ILE A 200 -5.86 7.82 -9.32
C ILE A 200 -6.97 8.76 -9.80
N SER A 201 -6.72 9.59 -10.82
CA SER A 201 -7.74 10.47 -11.41
C SER A 201 -8.90 9.68 -12.00
N GLN A 202 -8.61 8.58 -12.69
CA GLN A 202 -9.65 7.70 -13.23
C GLN A 202 -10.49 7.09 -12.11
N PHE A 203 -9.88 6.61 -11.02
CA PHE A 203 -10.61 6.13 -9.85
C PHE A 203 -11.49 7.20 -9.22
N LYS A 204 -10.96 8.42 -9.01
CA LYS A 204 -11.75 9.54 -8.47
C LYS A 204 -12.97 9.83 -9.34
N LYS A 205 -12.78 9.87 -10.67
CA LYS A 205 -13.86 10.08 -11.65
C LYS A 205 -14.94 8.99 -11.57
N GLU A 206 -14.56 7.72 -11.53
CA GLU A 206 -15.51 6.59 -11.40
C GLU A 206 -16.29 6.61 -10.09
N LYS A 207 -15.68 7.16 -9.03
CA LYS A 207 -16.32 7.30 -7.71
C LYS A 207 -17.03 8.64 -7.51
N ALA A 208 -17.09 9.49 -8.53
CA ALA A 208 -17.62 10.85 -8.43
C ALA A 208 -16.98 11.67 -7.29
N ILE A 209 -15.70 11.40 -7.00
CA ILE A 209 -14.88 12.16 -6.05
C ILE A 209 -14.30 13.35 -6.81
N ASN A 210 -14.53 14.57 -6.32
CA ASN A 210 -14.01 15.76 -6.98
C ASN A 210 -12.47 15.73 -7.08
N PRO A 211 -11.90 16.23 -8.21
CA PRO A 211 -10.45 16.22 -8.46
C PRO A 211 -9.61 16.79 -7.33
#